data_AF-E1U2A3-F1
#
_entry.id   AF-E1U2A3-F1
#
_cell.length_a   1.000
_cell.length_b   1.000
_cell.length_c   1.000
_cell.angle_alpha   90.00
_cell.angle_beta   90.00
_cell.angle_gamma   90.00
#
_symmetry.space_group_name_H-M   'P 1'
#
loop_
_entity.id
_entity.type
_entity.pdbx_description
1 polymer ?
#
loop_
_entity_poly.entity_id
_entity_poly.type
_entity_poly.pdbx_seq_one_letter_code
_entity_poly.pdbx_strand_id
1 'polypeptide(L)'
;MAKDEVVLYLFIGVCWISSLSSFPATNVTLQTENRTNQTNGTAVVGNQAAEEVSIIFAGDISMDKPIRKGNSSSCAYSELISNLTKYFQSVDYNLVNVEAPFVNREMAEHPAFPNKGIHNMVWEEAINALTTAGVKGATISNNHITDYGGQAAFNTKEILQRNGIEVIGLTNGTEPPYQRQVPLIKDMKGIRIAFLAYCGDTNGECKKYREGVSFGAALLDNYTVRADIKHINKLEP
;
A
#
# COMPACT_ATOMS: atom_id res chain seq x y z
N MET A 1 24.38 14.47 17.82
CA MET A 1 23.68 13.58 16.87
C MET A 1 22.20 13.90 16.97
N ALA A 2 21.67 14.59 15.95
CA ALA A 2 20.24 14.86 15.87
C ALA A 2 19.52 13.55 15.57
N LYS A 3 18.36 13.31 16.20
CA LYS A 3 17.52 12.17 15.92
C LYS A 3 16.64 12.57 14.75
N ASP A 4 16.80 11.90 13.61
CA ASP A 4 15.86 12.03 12.51
C ASP A 4 14.52 11.40 12.96
N GLU A 5 13.45 12.20 12.90
CA GLU A 5 12.12 11.77 13.29
C GLU A 5 11.55 10.84 12.20
N VAL A 6 11.56 9.54 12.48
CA VAL A 6 10.81 8.56 11.69
C VAL A 6 9.34 8.68 12.07
N VAL A 7 8.55 9.34 11.23
CA VAL A 7 7.10 9.43 11.41
C VAL A 7 6.45 8.17 10.82
N LEU A 8 6.04 7.25 11.70
CA LEU A 8 5.32 6.03 11.32
C LEU A 8 3.82 6.33 11.21
N TYR A 9 3.26 6.23 10.00
CA TYR A 9 1.81 6.27 9.79
C TYR A 9 1.27 4.85 9.61
N LEU A 10 0.39 4.43 10.52
CA LEU A 10 -0.31 3.15 10.47
C LEU A 10 -1.73 3.39 9.97
N PHE A 11 -2.03 2.97 8.74
CA PHE A 11 -3.41 2.90 8.24
C PHE A 11 -3.99 1.52 8.57
N ILE A 12 -5.02 1.51 9.40
CA ILE A 12 -5.85 0.34 9.66
C ILE A 12 -7.03 0.43 8.68
N GLY A 13 -7.16 -0.55 7.79
CA GLY A 13 -8.30 -0.63 6.86
C GLY A 13 -9.60 -0.68 7.67
N VAL A 14 -10.37 0.40 7.62
CA VAL A 14 -11.70 0.45 8.23
C VAL A 14 -12.68 -0.20 7.27
N CYS A 15 -13.16 -1.38 7.66
CA CYS A 15 -14.21 -2.10 6.98
C CYS A 15 -15.54 -1.31 7.05
N TRP A 16 -16.21 -1.20 5.89
CA TRP A 16 -17.63 -0.87 5.69
C TRP A 16 -18.29 0.11 6.69
N ILE A 17 -18.36 1.39 6.32
CA ILE A 17 -19.38 2.31 6.86
C ILE A 17 -20.27 2.76 5.71
N SER A 18 -21.49 2.21 5.66
CA SER A 18 -22.57 2.66 4.80
C SER A 18 -23.13 3.99 5.31
N SER A 19 -22.38 5.07 5.15
CA SER A 19 -22.89 6.43 5.21
C SER A 19 -21.86 7.39 4.61
N LEU A 20 -22.18 7.97 3.46
CA LEU A 20 -21.48 9.12 2.91
C LEU A 20 -21.56 10.29 3.89
N SER A 21 -20.48 10.54 4.61
CA SER A 21 -20.16 11.86 5.12
C SER A 21 -18.64 12.05 4.99
N SER A 22 -18.25 12.86 4.01
CA SER A 22 -16.96 13.56 3.88
C SER A 22 -15.79 12.94 4.64
N PHE A 23 -14.96 12.17 3.93
CA PHE A 23 -13.63 11.80 4.43
C PHE A 23 -12.83 13.09 4.69
N PRO A 24 -12.36 13.35 5.92
CA PRO A 24 -11.42 14.43 6.15
C PRO A 24 -10.12 14.07 5.44
N ALA A 25 -9.78 14.81 4.39
CA ALA A 25 -8.40 14.84 3.90
C ALA A 25 -7.54 15.36 5.06
N THR A 26 -6.71 14.51 5.64
CA THR A 26 -5.75 14.96 6.64
C THR A 26 -4.58 15.57 5.88
N ASN A 27 -4.51 16.90 5.87
CA ASN A 27 -3.33 17.59 5.37
C ASN A 27 -2.21 17.39 6.39
N VAL A 28 -1.18 16.63 6.00
CA VAL A 28 0.04 16.47 6.80
C VAL A 28 1.08 17.41 6.22
N THR A 29 1.33 18.52 6.90
CA THR A 29 2.45 19.41 6.58
C THR A 29 3.70 18.91 7.31
N LEU A 30 4.62 18.28 6.58
CA LEU A 30 5.96 18.01 7.09
C LEU A 30 6.75 19.32 7.09
N GLN A 31 7.02 19.89 8.26
CA GLN A 31 7.93 21.03 8.38
C GLN A 31 9.37 20.52 8.46
N THR A 32 10.16 20.76 7.42
CA THR A 32 11.61 20.57 7.46
C THR A 32 12.23 21.79 8.16
N GLU A 33 12.79 21.62 9.37
CA GLU A 33 13.61 22.67 9.98
C GLU A 33 14.96 22.79 9.24
N ASN A 34 15.13 23.86 8.47
CA ASN A 34 16.42 24.21 7.88
C ASN A 34 17.42 24.60 8.98
N ARG A 35 18.36 23.70 9.29
CA ARG A 35 19.53 24.02 10.12
C ARG A 35 20.46 24.97 9.37
N THR A 36 20.38 26.26 9.69
CA THR A 36 21.46 27.20 9.38
C THR A 36 22.54 27.09 10.44
N ASN A 37 23.69 26.51 10.09
CA ASN A 37 24.92 26.75 10.84
C ASN A 37 25.24 28.24 10.73
N GLN A 38 25.17 28.97 11.85
CA GLN A 38 25.58 30.36 11.91
C GLN A 38 27.08 30.47 11.64
N THR A 39 27.43 30.88 10.42
CA THR A 39 28.67 31.61 10.15
C THR A 39 28.29 33.04 9.78
N ASN A 40 28.81 34.01 10.51
CA ASN A 40 28.59 35.44 10.31
C ASN A 40 28.86 35.85 8.85
N GLY A 41 27.79 36.10 8.12
CA GLY A 41 27.77 36.69 6.80
C GLY A 41 26.36 37.15 6.51
N THR A 42 26.20 38.39 6.08
CA THR A 42 24.93 39.02 5.69
C THR A 42 24.33 38.27 4.50
N ALA A 43 23.57 37.20 4.78
CA ALA A 43 22.79 36.49 3.79
C ALA A 43 21.38 37.08 3.75
N VAL A 44 20.99 37.54 2.56
CA VAL A 44 19.60 37.87 2.24
C VAL A 44 18.77 36.62 2.49
N VAL A 45 17.96 36.63 3.55
CA VAL A 45 17.03 35.53 3.85
C VAL A 45 15.89 35.64 2.83
N GLY A 46 16.10 35.05 1.67
CA GLY A 46 15.01 34.70 0.78
C GLY A 46 14.12 33.71 1.53
N ASN A 47 12.86 34.09 1.74
CA ASN A 47 11.84 33.23 2.32
C ASN A 47 11.57 32.09 1.32
N GLN A 48 12.39 31.03 1.33
CA GLN A 48 12.06 29.80 0.61
C GLN A 48 10.79 29.25 1.26
N ALA A 49 9.69 29.27 0.51
CA ALA A 49 8.48 28.56 0.91
C ALA A 49 8.87 27.10 1.20
N ALA A 50 8.46 26.57 2.35
CA ALA A 50 8.71 25.18 2.69
C ALA A 50 8.18 24.29 1.56
N GLU A 51 9.01 23.37 1.04
CA GLU A 51 8.55 22.45 0.01
C GLU A 51 7.55 21.48 0.64
N GLU A 52 6.32 21.49 0.14
CA GLU A 52 5.25 20.62 0.64
C GLU A 52 5.13 19.38 -0.25
N VAL A 53 5.13 18.19 0.37
CA VAL A 53 4.85 16.91 -0.30
C VAL A 53 3.40 16.51 -0.03
N SER A 54 2.66 16.24 -1.09
CA SER A 54 1.26 15.81 -1.06
C SER A 54 1.14 14.31 -1.34
N ILE A 55 0.47 13.58 -0.45
CA ILE A 55 0.26 12.14 -0.57
C ILE A 55 -1.22 11.81 -0.35
N ILE A 56 -1.81 11.00 -1.24
CA ILE A 56 -3.15 10.42 -1.03
C ILE A 56 -3.02 8.94 -0.68
N PHE A 57 -3.70 8.55 0.39
CA PHE A 57 -3.98 7.15 0.70
C PHE A 57 -5.42 6.83 0.33
N ALA A 58 -5.64 5.80 -0.46
CA ALA A 58 -6.97 5.24 -0.70
C ALA A 58 -7.10 3.89 0.00
N GLY A 59 -8.32 3.58 0.43
CA GLY A 59 -8.64 2.30 1.04
C GLY A 59 -8.70 1.17 0.00
N ASP A 60 -9.52 0.19 0.33
CA ASP A 60 -9.56 -1.09 -0.37
C ASP A 60 -10.15 -0.96 -1.77
N ILE A 61 -9.40 -1.46 -2.75
CA ILE A 61 -9.82 -1.63 -4.13
C ILE A 61 -9.96 -3.13 -4.37
N SER A 62 -11.14 -3.65 -4.05
CA SER A 62 -11.58 -5.00 -4.40
C SER A 62 -12.48 -4.92 -5.63
N MET A 63 -11.90 -5.01 -6.83
CA MET A 63 -12.65 -5.05 -8.10
C MET A 63 -13.26 -6.45 -8.36
N ASP A 64 -13.61 -7.14 -7.27
CA ASP A 64 -14.25 -8.45 -7.30
C ASP A 64 -15.78 -8.31 -7.57
N LYS A 65 -16.55 -9.37 -7.35
CA LYS A 65 -17.97 -9.52 -7.68
C LYS A 65 -18.78 -8.36 -7.07
N PRO A 66 -19.72 -7.76 -7.84
CA PRO A 66 -20.21 -8.17 -9.16
C PRO A 66 -19.39 -7.62 -10.35
N ILE A 67 -18.30 -6.89 -10.09
CA ILE A 67 -17.58 -6.09 -11.07
C ILE A 67 -16.53 -6.91 -11.84
N ARG A 68 -16.13 -8.07 -11.30
CA ARG A 68 -15.21 -9.07 -11.90
C ARG A 68 -15.63 -9.67 -13.27
N LYS A 69 -16.57 -9.07 -14.00
CA LYS A 69 -17.20 -9.63 -15.21
C LYS A 69 -16.31 -9.65 -16.47
N GLY A 70 -15.02 -9.32 -16.37
CA GLY A 70 -14.09 -9.32 -17.52
C GLY A 70 -14.61 -8.48 -18.68
N ASN A 71 -14.23 -8.80 -19.92
CA ASN A 71 -14.65 -8.06 -21.14
C ASN A 71 -16.15 -8.18 -21.48
N SER A 72 -16.96 -8.84 -20.65
CA SER A 72 -18.41 -9.01 -20.84
C SER A 72 -19.25 -8.10 -19.93
N SER A 73 -18.62 -7.21 -19.15
CA SER A 73 -19.29 -6.21 -18.33
C SER A 73 -19.83 -5.05 -19.17
N SER A 74 -20.87 -4.38 -18.67
CA SER A 74 -21.38 -3.11 -19.22
C SER A 74 -20.48 -1.90 -18.91
N CYS A 75 -19.40 -2.09 -18.16
CA CYS A 75 -18.46 -1.03 -17.75
C CYS A 75 -17.03 -1.61 -17.77
N ALA A 76 -16.13 -0.96 -18.51
CA ALA A 76 -14.74 -1.39 -18.64
C ALA A 76 -13.97 -1.18 -17.31
N TYR A 77 -12.96 -2.01 -17.04
CA TYR A 77 -12.12 -1.85 -15.84
C TYR A 77 -11.54 -0.44 -15.72
N SER A 78 -11.11 0.17 -16.83
CA SER A 78 -10.57 1.53 -16.89
C SER A 78 -11.54 2.61 -16.39
N GLU A 79 -12.83 2.35 -16.40
CA GLU A 79 -13.86 3.32 -16.00
C GLU A 79 -14.19 3.24 -14.51
N LEU A 80 -13.96 2.09 -13.87
CA LEU A 80 -14.43 1.80 -12.50
C LEU A 80 -14.03 2.83 -11.46
N ILE A 81 -12.80 3.34 -11.56
CA ILE A 81 -12.23 4.32 -10.63
C ILE A 81 -11.73 5.58 -11.35
N SER A 82 -12.19 5.82 -12.57
CA SER A 82 -11.80 6.96 -13.40
C SER A 82 -12.10 8.32 -12.74
N ASN A 83 -13.14 8.39 -11.90
CA ASN A 83 -13.46 9.60 -11.12
C ASN A 83 -12.35 9.98 -10.12
N LEU A 84 -11.44 9.05 -9.79
CA LEU A 84 -10.31 9.29 -8.90
C LEU A 84 -9.09 9.86 -9.62
N THR A 85 -9.01 9.73 -10.95
CA THR A 85 -7.84 10.12 -11.75
C THR A 85 -7.38 11.54 -11.46
N LYS A 86 -8.32 12.50 -11.39
CA LYS A 86 -7.98 13.92 -11.13
C LYS A 86 -7.33 14.14 -9.76
N TYR A 87 -7.65 13.33 -8.76
CA TYR A 87 -7.07 13.44 -7.41
C TYR A 87 -5.72 12.72 -7.34
N PHE A 88 -5.63 11.52 -7.91
CA PHE A 88 -4.38 10.76 -7.92
C PHE A 88 -3.27 11.45 -8.73
N GLN A 89 -3.64 12.16 -9.79
CA GLN A 89 -2.70 12.94 -10.61
C GLN A 89 -2.37 14.32 -10.01
N SER A 90 -3.14 14.83 -9.06
CA SER A 90 -2.88 16.13 -8.43
C SER A 90 -1.88 16.10 -7.27
N VAL A 91 -1.35 14.91 -6.92
CA VAL A 91 -0.47 14.72 -5.77
C VAL A 91 0.88 14.10 -6.14
N ASP A 92 1.88 14.34 -5.31
CA ASP A 92 3.25 13.83 -5.51
C ASP A 92 3.30 12.31 -5.45
N TYR A 93 2.51 11.70 -4.56
CA TYR A 93 2.37 10.25 -4.46
C TYR A 93 0.94 9.82 -4.11
N ASN A 94 0.53 8.65 -4.58
CA ASN A 94 -0.69 8.02 -4.11
C ASN A 94 -0.44 6.53 -3.85
N LEU A 95 -1.06 6.02 -2.78
CA LEU A 95 -0.93 4.64 -2.33
C LEU A 95 -2.33 4.08 -2.07
N VAL A 96 -2.65 2.95 -2.68
CA VAL A 96 -3.95 2.27 -2.52
C VAL A 96 -3.79 0.91 -1.84
N ASN A 97 -4.84 0.36 -1.24
CA ASN A 97 -4.85 -1.06 -0.85
C ASN A 97 -5.47 -1.90 -1.96
N VAL A 98 -4.69 -2.72 -2.66
CA VAL A 98 -5.24 -3.69 -3.62
C VAL A 98 -5.64 -4.93 -2.83
N GLU A 99 -6.92 -5.00 -2.48
CA GLU A 99 -7.47 -6.02 -1.58
C GLU A 99 -7.60 -7.39 -2.26
N ALA A 100 -7.96 -7.42 -3.53
CA ALA A 100 -8.17 -8.66 -4.26
C ALA A 100 -6.89 -9.10 -5.00
N PRO A 101 -6.39 -10.34 -4.79
CA PRO A 101 -5.29 -10.88 -5.57
C PRO A 101 -5.67 -11.06 -7.05
N PHE A 102 -4.71 -10.83 -7.94
CA PHE A 102 -4.80 -11.22 -9.34
C PHE A 102 -4.63 -12.74 -9.47
N VAL A 103 -5.60 -13.39 -10.11
CA VAL A 103 -5.60 -14.85 -10.31
C VAL A 103 -5.85 -15.20 -11.77
N ASN A 104 -5.33 -16.34 -12.21
CA ASN A 104 -5.71 -16.94 -13.48
C ASN A 104 -6.92 -17.87 -13.28
N ARG A 105 -7.44 -18.43 -14.38
CA ARG A 105 -8.64 -19.29 -14.35
C ARG A 105 -8.44 -20.56 -13.53
N GLU A 106 -7.26 -21.17 -13.60
CA GLU A 106 -6.92 -22.38 -12.85
C GLU A 106 -6.92 -22.13 -11.34
N MET A 107 -6.24 -21.06 -10.90
CA MET A 107 -6.22 -20.65 -9.50
C MET A 107 -7.63 -20.35 -8.97
N ALA A 108 -8.46 -19.69 -9.78
CA ALA A 108 -9.82 -19.33 -9.40
C ALA A 108 -10.71 -20.52 -8.98
N GLU A 109 -10.39 -21.72 -9.44
CA GLU A 109 -11.11 -22.96 -9.10
C GLU A 109 -10.60 -23.61 -7.80
N HIS A 110 -9.46 -23.13 -7.27
CA HIS A 110 -8.72 -23.74 -6.17
C HIS A 110 -8.34 -22.70 -5.10
N PRO A 111 -9.30 -22.19 -4.31
CA PRO A 111 -8.98 -21.34 -3.18
C PRO A 111 -8.08 -22.08 -2.18
N ALA A 112 -7.04 -21.40 -1.67
CA ALA A 112 -6.10 -21.99 -0.72
C ALA A 112 -6.75 -22.29 0.64
N PHE A 113 -7.81 -21.55 0.97
CA PHE A 113 -8.55 -21.69 2.22
C PHE A 113 -10.04 -21.97 1.95
N PRO A 114 -10.46 -23.17 1.53
CA PRO A 114 -11.85 -23.44 1.14
C PRO A 114 -12.90 -23.10 2.20
N ASN A 115 -12.52 -23.13 3.48
CA ASN A 115 -13.39 -22.81 4.61
C ASN A 115 -13.39 -21.33 5.01
N LYS A 116 -12.64 -20.47 4.29
CA LYS A 116 -12.75 -19.02 4.45
C LYS A 116 -14.09 -18.56 3.87
N GLY A 117 -14.80 -17.67 4.57
CA GLY A 117 -16.15 -17.27 4.15
C GLY A 117 -16.18 -16.49 2.84
N ILE A 118 -15.19 -15.61 2.63
CA ILE A 118 -15.08 -14.76 1.44
C ILE A 118 -13.70 -14.94 0.81
N HIS A 119 -13.69 -15.21 -0.50
CA HIS A 119 -12.49 -15.21 -1.32
C HIS A 119 -12.56 -14.10 -2.34
N ASN A 120 -11.66 -13.13 -2.22
CA ASN A 120 -11.52 -12.05 -3.17
C ASN A 120 -10.56 -12.44 -4.29
N MET A 121 -10.86 -12.08 -5.53
CA MET A 121 -9.92 -12.15 -6.64
C MET A 121 -10.26 -11.17 -7.77
N VAL A 122 -9.30 -10.91 -8.64
CA VAL A 122 -9.49 -10.13 -9.87
C VAL A 122 -8.77 -10.80 -11.04
N TRP A 123 -9.27 -10.55 -12.25
CA TRP A 123 -8.57 -10.92 -13.46
C TRP A 123 -7.48 -9.90 -13.79
N GLU A 124 -6.49 -10.31 -14.56
CA GLU A 124 -5.35 -9.48 -14.95
C GLU A 124 -5.77 -8.15 -15.59
N GLU A 125 -6.85 -8.15 -16.38
CA GLU A 125 -7.40 -6.97 -17.05
C GLU A 125 -7.82 -5.86 -16.07
N ALA A 126 -8.05 -6.19 -14.79
CA ALA A 126 -8.35 -5.20 -13.76
C ALA A 126 -7.20 -4.22 -13.50
N ILE A 127 -5.98 -4.56 -13.92
CA ILE A 127 -4.83 -3.65 -13.85
C ILE A 127 -5.09 -2.32 -14.58
N ASN A 128 -5.91 -2.36 -15.64
CA ASN A 128 -6.27 -1.17 -16.42
C ASN A 128 -7.00 -0.13 -15.59
N ALA A 129 -7.76 -0.54 -14.56
CA ALA A 129 -8.41 0.39 -13.65
C ALA A 129 -7.37 1.22 -12.88
N LEU A 130 -6.35 0.55 -12.35
CA LEU A 130 -5.30 1.15 -11.53
C LEU A 130 -4.39 2.06 -12.36
N THR A 131 -3.94 1.58 -13.53
CA THR A 131 -3.05 2.35 -14.41
C THR A 131 -3.76 3.57 -15.00
N THR A 132 -5.02 3.43 -15.44
CA THR A 132 -5.81 4.56 -15.96
C THR A 132 -6.11 5.61 -14.87
N ALA A 133 -6.31 5.17 -13.63
CA ALA A 133 -6.49 6.07 -12.50
C ALA A 133 -5.20 6.82 -12.10
N GLY A 134 -4.04 6.40 -12.60
CA GLY A 134 -2.76 6.99 -12.21
C GLY A 134 -2.29 6.54 -10.83
N VAL A 135 -2.59 5.29 -10.44
CA VAL A 135 -2.08 4.70 -9.20
C VAL A 135 -0.56 4.60 -9.27
N LYS A 136 0.14 5.13 -8.26
CA LYS A 136 1.62 5.13 -8.17
C LYS A 136 2.15 3.98 -7.33
N GLY A 137 1.50 3.70 -6.21
CA GLY A 137 1.86 2.60 -5.32
C GLY A 137 0.65 1.82 -4.81
N ALA A 138 0.90 0.59 -4.40
CA ALA A 138 -0.06 -0.29 -3.77
C ALA A 138 0.54 -0.97 -2.54
N THR A 139 -0.22 -0.97 -1.44
CA THR A 139 -0.08 -2.03 -0.44
C THR A 139 -0.95 -3.22 -0.86
N ILE A 140 -0.43 -4.41 -0.63
CA ILE A 140 -1.19 -5.67 -0.72
C ILE A 140 -1.12 -6.46 0.59
N SER A 141 -0.88 -5.76 1.70
CA SER A 141 -0.89 -6.33 3.03
C SER A 141 -2.29 -6.31 3.63
N ASN A 142 -3.14 -7.23 3.19
CA ASN A 142 -4.52 -7.35 3.63
C ASN A 142 -4.88 -8.83 3.87
N ASN A 143 -6.05 -9.09 4.43
CA ASN A 143 -6.49 -10.44 4.82
C ASN A 143 -6.88 -11.32 3.62
N HIS A 144 -6.91 -10.75 2.41
CA HIS A 144 -7.37 -11.40 1.17
C HIS A 144 -6.25 -11.74 0.18
N ILE A 145 -5.05 -11.16 0.32
CA ILE A 145 -3.96 -11.34 -0.65
C ILE A 145 -3.53 -12.82 -0.84
N THR A 146 -3.79 -13.68 0.15
CA THR A 146 -3.47 -15.11 0.13
C THR A 146 -4.68 -16.02 -0.07
N ASP A 147 -5.83 -15.50 -0.48
CA ASP A 147 -7.06 -16.30 -0.68
C ASP A 147 -6.85 -17.48 -1.65
N TYR A 148 -5.95 -17.29 -2.61
CA TYR A 148 -5.54 -18.27 -3.61
C TYR A 148 -4.06 -18.66 -3.44
N GLY A 149 -3.54 -18.53 -2.21
CA GLY A 149 -2.21 -18.94 -1.80
C GLY A 149 -1.10 -17.93 -2.11
N GLY A 150 0.12 -18.27 -1.70
CA GLY A 150 1.27 -17.38 -1.84
C GLY A 150 1.68 -17.13 -3.30
N GLN A 151 1.35 -18.04 -4.21
CA GLN A 151 1.56 -17.83 -5.64
C GLN A 151 0.66 -16.72 -6.19
N ALA A 152 -0.58 -16.61 -5.72
CA ALA A 152 -1.47 -15.52 -6.11
C ALA A 152 -0.97 -14.16 -5.58
N ALA A 153 -0.46 -14.13 -4.34
CA ALA A 153 0.19 -12.95 -3.77
C ALA A 153 1.43 -12.53 -4.59
N PHE A 154 2.26 -13.50 -4.99
CA PHE A 154 3.43 -13.27 -5.84
C PHE A 154 3.05 -12.74 -7.21
N ASN A 155 2.10 -13.39 -7.89
CA ASN A 155 1.62 -12.96 -9.20
C ASN A 155 1.03 -11.55 -9.13
N THR A 156 0.27 -11.23 -8.07
CA THR A 156 -0.28 -9.90 -7.83
C THR A 156 0.82 -8.84 -7.77
N LYS A 157 1.88 -9.10 -6.98
CA LYS A 157 3.06 -8.23 -6.92
C LYS A 157 3.67 -8.02 -8.31
N GLU A 158 3.94 -9.10 -9.06
CA GLU A 158 4.58 -9.01 -10.38
C GLU A 158 3.72 -8.25 -11.40
N ILE A 159 2.40 -8.45 -11.37
CA ILE A 159 1.45 -7.76 -12.26
C ILE A 159 1.44 -6.26 -11.98
N LEU A 160 1.42 -5.86 -10.71
CA LEU A 160 1.49 -4.45 -10.33
C LEU A 160 2.83 -3.83 -10.76
N GLN A 161 3.95 -4.48 -10.44
CA GLN A 161 5.29 -3.96 -10.71
C GLN A 161 5.58 -3.80 -12.20
N ARG A 162 5.23 -4.79 -13.04
CA ARG A 162 5.45 -4.69 -14.51
C ARG A 162 4.57 -3.63 -15.18
N ASN A 163 3.53 -3.15 -14.49
CA ASN A 163 2.66 -2.05 -14.94
C ASN A 163 3.00 -0.71 -14.26
N GLY A 164 4.18 -0.60 -13.62
CA GLY A 164 4.70 0.64 -13.06
C GLY A 164 4.12 1.03 -11.70
N ILE A 165 3.41 0.12 -11.02
CA ILE A 165 2.89 0.34 -9.67
C ILE A 165 3.87 -0.25 -8.65
N GLU A 166 4.39 0.60 -7.77
CA GLU A 166 5.27 0.16 -6.68
C GLU A 166 4.48 -0.63 -5.63
N VAL A 167 5.08 -1.67 -5.03
CA VAL A 167 4.36 -2.61 -4.15
C VAL A 167 5.04 -2.70 -2.78
N ILE A 168 4.25 -2.68 -1.71
CA ILE A 168 4.70 -2.87 -0.32
C ILE A 168 3.83 -3.86 0.46
N GLY A 169 4.34 -4.29 1.62
CA GLY A 169 3.55 -5.02 2.60
C GLY A 169 3.54 -6.54 2.44
N LEU A 170 4.57 -7.12 1.81
CA LEU A 170 4.73 -8.56 1.67
C LEU A 170 5.97 -9.07 2.40
N THR A 171 5.87 -10.30 2.89
CA THR A 171 6.93 -11.00 3.61
C THR A 171 7.05 -12.44 3.11
N ASN A 172 8.26 -12.99 3.26
CA ASN A 172 8.53 -14.42 3.04
C ASN A 172 8.50 -15.19 4.36
N GLY A 173 8.29 -16.50 4.26
CA GLY A 173 8.33 -17.46 5.38
C GLY A 173 6.95 -18.03 5.65
N THR A 174 6.92 -19.30 6.08
CA THR A 174 5.69 -20.05 6.37
C THR A 174 5.26 -19.94 7.83
N GLU A 175 6.17 -19.56 8.73
CA GLU A 175 5.94 -19.46 10.17
C GLU A 175 6.56 -18.17 10.74
N PRO A 176 6.02 -17.61 11.84
CA PRO A 176 6.60 -16.44 12.50
C PRO A 176 7.90 -16.78 13.27
N PRO A 177 8.84 -15.82 13.42
CA PRO A 177 8.81 -14.50 12.82
C PRO A 177 9.09 -14.58 11.31
N TYR A 178 8.26 -13.92 10.51
CA TYR A 178 8.44 -13.83 9.08
C TYR A 178 9.67 -12.98 8.72
N GLN A 179 10.15 -13.11 7.49
CA GLN A 179 11.17 -12.19 6.99
C GLN A 179 10.64 -10.76 6.97
N ARG A 180 11.53 -9.79 7.16
CA ARG A 180 11.19 -8.37 7.08
C ARG A 180 10.63 -8.02 5.71
N GLN A 181 9.66 -7.13 5.67
CA GLN A 181 9.21 -6.57 4.41
C GLN A 181 10.28 -5.64 3.83
N VAL A 182 10.22 -5.41 2.53
CA VAL A 182 11.03 -4.37 1.88
C VAL A 182 10.27 -3.04 1.97
N PRO A 183 10.79 -2.02 2.66
CA PRO A 183 10.14 -0.72 2.72
C PRO A 183 10.20 -0.05 1.35
N LEU A 184 9.16 0.73 1.01
CA LEU A 184 9.23 1.64 -0.13
C LEU A 184 9.77 2.98 0.36
N ILE A 185 10.89 3.42 -0.19
CA ILE A 185 11.54 4.69 0.18
C ILE A 185 11.45 5.63 -1.01
N LYS A 186 10.85 6.80 -0.82
CA LYS A 186 10.69 7.85 -1.83
C LYS A 186 11.46 9.08 -1.40
N ASP A 187 12.12 9.71 -2.37
CA ASP A 187 12.63 11.08 -2.24
C ASP A 187 11.71 11.97 -3.07
N MET A 188 11.03 12.91 -2.41
CA MET A 188 10.12 13.86 -3.04
C MET A 188 10.41 15.23 -2.46
N LYS A 189 10.79 16.18 -3.33
CA LYS A 189 11.03 17.58 -2.90
C LYS A 189 12.06 17.69 -1.76
N GLY A 190 13.11 16.86 -1.83
CA GLY A 190 14.15 16.78 -0.80
C GLY A 190 13.70 16.14 0.52
N ILE A 191 12.45 15.68 0.62
CA ILE A 191 11.91 14.96 1.77
C ILE A 191 11.96 13.45 1.48
N ARG A 192 12.65 12.72 2.35
CA ARG A 192 12.73 11.25 2.28
C ARG A 192 11.61 10.63 3.12
N ILE A 193 10.80 9.78 2.49
CA ILE A 193 9.63 9.16 3.11
C ILE A 193 9.70 7.65 2.93
N ALA A 194 9.59 6.89 4.03
CA ALA A 194 9.54 5.44 4.01
C ALA A 194 8.10 4.95 4.30
N PHE A 195 7.60 4.06 3.46
CA PHE A 195 6.31 3.40 3.61
C PHE A 195 6.50 1.94 4.03
N LEU A 196 5.76 1.56 5.07
CA LEU A 196 5.59 0.19 5.52
C LEU A 196 4.09 -0.10 5.50
N ALA A 197 3.72 -1.34 5.22
CA ALA A 197 2.32 -1.76 5.28
C ALA A 197 2.18 -3.07 6.03
N TYR A 198 1.06 -3.24 6.72
CA TYR A 198 0.80 -4.39 7.57
C TYR A 198 -0.67 -4.78 7.53
N CYS A 199 -0.92 -6.08 7.61
CA CYS A 199 -2.24 -6.66 7.79
C CYS A 199 -2.48 -6.82 9.28
N GLY A 200 -3.42 -6.06 9.81
CA GLY A 200 -3.91 -6.19 11.17
C GLY A 200 -5.42 -6.11 11.18
N ASP A 201 -6.06 -7.02 11.89
CA ASP A 201 -7.50 -7.08 12.04
C ASP A 201 -7.89 -7.46 13.47
N THR A 202 -9.17 -7.25 13.80
CA THR A 202 -9.72 -7.57 15.12
C THR A 202 -10.23 -9.01 15.20
N ASN A 203 -10.47 -9.66 14.05
CA ASN A 203 -10.98 -11.02 13.94
C ASN A 203 -9.88 -12.09 13.78
N GLY A 204 -8.62 -11.68 13.61
CA GLY A 204 -7.46 -12.56 13.51
C GLY A 204 -7.28 -13.22 12.14
N GLU A 205 -7.99 -12.80 11.09
CA GLU A 205 -7.91 -13.40 9.76
C GLU A 205 -6.55 -13.21 9.10
N CYS A 206 -5.94 -12.03 9.23
CA CYS A 206 -4.60 -11.70 8.77
C CYS A 206 -3.61 -12.76 9.25
N LYS A 207 -3.62 -13.09 10.54
CA LYS A 207 -2.73 -14.10 11.11
C LYS A 207 -3.11 -15.49 10.64
N LYS A 208 -4.40 -15.84 10.73
CA LYS A 208 -4.93 -17.18 10.41
C LYS A 208 -4.65 -17.61 8.97
N TYR A 209 -4.80 -16.71 8.00
CA TYR A 209 -4.61 -17.00 6.57
C TYR A 209 -3.20 -16.65 6.06
N ARG A 210 -2.29 -16.26 6.97
CA ARG A 210 -0.87 -16.05 6.67
C ARG A 210 0.00 -17.25 7.05
N GLU A 211 -0.36 -17.97 8.11
CA GLU A 211 0.35 -19.17 8.59
C GLU A 211 0.35 -20.27 7.51
N GLY A 212 1.48 -20.95 7.34
CA GLY A 212 1.68 -21.96 6.31
C GLY A 212 1.87 -21.43 4.88
N VAL A 213 1.66 -20.14 4.61
CA VAL A 213 1.86 -19.54 3.28
C VAL A 213 3.29 -19.04 3.14
N SER A 214 4.02 -19.44 2.10
CA SER A 214 5.44 -19.07 1.94
C SER A 214 5.68 -17.60 1.61
N PHE A 215 4.70 -16.93 1.00
CA PHE A 215 4.74 -15.54 0.57
C PHE A 215 3.38 -14.88 0.79
N GLY A 216 3.31 -13.82 1.60
CA GLY A 216 2.02 -13.21 1.96
C GLY A 216 2.17 -11.90 2.71
N ALA A 217 1.07 -11.39 3.26
CA ALA A 217 1.03 -10.11 3.96
C ALA A 217 2.07 -9.99 5.10
N ALA A 218 2.63 -8.80 5.28
CA ALA A 218 3.34 -8.46 6.52
C ALA A 218 2.32 -8.35 7.66
N LEU A 219 2.54 -8.99 8.80
CA LEU A 219 1.57 -8.93 9.90
C LEU A 219 1.80 -7.69 10.78
N LEU A 220 0.71 -7.07 11.21
CA LEU A 220 0.74 -6.02 12.21
C LEU A 220 0.96 -6.63 13.58
N ASP A 221 2.23 -6.70 13.99
CA ASP A 221 2.61 -7.03 15.35
C ASP A 221 3.80 -6.18 15.81
N ASN A 222 3.90 -5.97 17.12
CA ASN A 222 4.90 -5.07 17.71
C ASN A 222 6.34 -5.52 17.43
N TYR A 223 6.60 -6.82 17.29
CA TYR A 223 7.94 -7.31 16.98
C TYR A 223 8.31 -6.99 15.53
N THR A 224 7.42 -7.31 14.58
CA THR A 224 7.62 -7.05 13.14
C THR A 224 7.80 -5.56 12.88
N VAL A 225 6.92 -4.71 13.41
CA VAL A 225 7.00 -3.24 13.22
C VAL A 225 8.32 -2.69 13.73
N ARG A 226 8.77 -3.09 14.94
CA ARG A 226 10.05 -2.63 15.49
C ARG A 226 11.24 -3.11 14.68
N ALA A 227 11.20 -4.35 14.19
CA ALA A 227 12.26 -4.92 13.38
C ALA A 227 12.40 -4.18 12.04
N ASP A 228 11.27 -3.86 11.40
CA ASP A 228 11.22 -3.13 10.13
C ASP A 228 11.70 -1.69 10.28
N ILE A 229 11.25 -0.95 11.31
CA ILE A 229 11.72 0.42 11.59
C ILE A 229 13.22 0.44 11.86
N LYS A 230 13.73 -0.48 12.69
CA LYS A 230 15.17 -0.59 12.97
C LYS A 230 15.97 -0.88 11.70
N HIS A 231 15.38 -1.57 10.72
CA HIS A 231 16.02 -1.82 9.45
C HIS A 231 16.12 -0.56 8.59
N ILE A 232 15.04 0.24 8.51
CA ILE A 232 15.02 1.51 7.77
C ILE A 232 16.12 2.45 8.26
N ASN A 233 16.28 2.60 9.58
CA ASN A 233 17.29 3.49 10.17
C ASN A 233 18.74 3.07 9.85
N LYS A 234 18.96 1.85 9.32
CA LYS A 234 20.28 1.40 8.83
C LYS A 234 20.48 1.61 7.33
N LEU A 235 19.41 1.91 6.60
CA LEU A 235 19.45 2.25 5.18
C LEU A 235 19.70 3.75 4.97
N GLU A 236 19.68 4.53 6.05
CA GLU A 236 20.11 5.93 6.05
C GLU A 236 21.65 5.98 6.13
N PRO A 237 22.32 6.59 5.13
CA PRO A 237 23.77 6.78 5.13
C PRO A 237 24.24 7.76 6.21
#